data_AF-A0A521WCY0-F1
#
_entry.id   AF-A0A521WCY0-F1
#
_cell.length_a   1.000
_cell.length_b   1.000
_cell.length_c   1.000
_cell.angle_alpha   90.00
_cell.angle_beta   90.00
_cell.angle_gamma   90.00
#
_symmetry.space_group_name_H-M   'P 1'
#
loop_
_entity.id
_entity.type
_entity.pdbx_description
1 polymer ?
#
loop_
_entity_poly.entity_id
_entity_poly.type
_entity_poly.pdbx_seq_one_letter_code
_entity_poly.pdbx_strand_id
1 'polypeptide(L)'
;CMAQYAVVDRGSVVVIDKDLPLADAALFGCAVMTGVGAVVNTARIRAGDSVAIIGLGGVGLSGVLGARLAGAETIIAIDLEPAKLEVARSIGATHVVCARDADCVEQVRDLTGGGVDYAFELAGSVDAMTTAYALVKYGGSVVICGLPPANASFSVNQCDLVGQEKSIRGSFMGSCVPVRDIPRFIRLYQEGRLPVDRLIDGHIGYDELNAGFDKLQNVKAIRQILTPHGARS
;
A
#
# COMPACT_ATOMS: atom_id res chain seq x y z
N CYS A 1 -18.64 -7.75 2.40
CA CYS A 1 -19.59 -8.88 2.26
C CYS A 1 -18.77 -10.16 2.10
N MET A 2 -18.99 -11.16 2.96
CA MET A 2 -18.34 -12.48 2.86
C MET A 2 -19.41 -13.54 2.61
N ALA A 3 -19.96 -13.56 1.39
CA ALA A 3 -21.09 -14.41 1.00
C ALA A 3 -20.79 -15.13 -0.32
N GLN A 4 -21.49 -16.24 -0.56
CA GLN A 4 -21.44 -16.98 -1.83
C GLN A 4 -22.05 -16.20 -3.01
N TYR A 5 -23.00 -15.30 -2.72
CA TYR A 5 -23.64 -14.44 -3.70
C TYR A 5 -23.72 -13.01 -3.14
N ALA A 6 -23.65 -12.01 -4.03
CA ALA A 6 -23.80 -10.60 -3.68
C ALA A 6 -24.61 -9.87 -4.76
N VAL A 7 -25.44 -8.92 -4.33
CA VAL A 7 -26.08 -7.94 -5.20
C VAL A 7 -25.27 -6.65 -5.11
N VAL A 8 -24.83 -6.13 -6.26
CA VAL A 8 -23.97 -4.96 -6.35
C VAL A 8 -24.51 -3.99 -7.39
N ASP A 9 -24.23 -2.70 -7.19
CA ASP A 9 -24.54 -1.69 -8.19
C ASP A 9 -23.71 -1.93 -9.46
N ARG A 10 -24.33 -1.70 -10.63
CA ARG A 10 -23.67 -1.92 -11.93
C ARG A 10 -22.41 -1.07 -12.09
N GLY A 11 -22.40 0.15 -11.57
CA GLY A 11 -21.24 1.05 -11.62
C GLY A 11 -20.06 0.59 -10.77
N SER A 12 -20.28 -0.36 -9.85
CA SER A 12 -19.23 -0.97 -9.02
C SER A 12 -18.69 -2.28 -9.61
N VAL A 13 -19.20 -2.73 -10.77
CA VAL A 13 -18.76 -3.96 -11.44
C VAL A 13 -17.77 -3.62 -12.54
N VAL A 14 -16.56 -4.17 -12.43
CA VAL A 14 -15.57 -4.14 -13.51
C VAL A 14 -15.46 -5.53 -14.12
N VAL A 15 -15.79 -5.63 -15.40
CA VAL A 15 -15.66 -6.89 -16.16
C VAL A 15 -14.18 -7.11 -16.49
N ILE A 16 -13.71 -8.31 -16.22
CA ILE A 16 -12.33 -8.75 -16.44
C ILE A 16 -12.32 -9.99 -17.35
N ASP A 17 -11.14 -10.35 -17.85
CA ASP A 17 -10.95 -11.57 -18.63
C ASP A 17 -11.26 -12.82 -17.78
N LYS A 18 -11.85 -13.84 -18.42
CA LYS A 18 -12.19 -15.11 -17.79
C LYS A 18 -10.96 -15.97 -17.50
N ASP A 19 -9.86 -15.72 -18.21
CA ASP A 19 -8.63 -16.49 -18.07
C ASP A 19 -7.79 -16.04 -16.85
N LEU A 20 -8.14 -14.92 -16.20
CA LEU A 20 -7.50 -14.48 -14.96
C LEU A 20 -8.00 -15.31 -13.77
N PRO A 21 -7.11 -15.97 -13.00
CA PRO A 21 -7.51 -16.67 -11.79
C PRO A 21 -8.27 -15.73 -10.83
N LEU A 22 -9.44 -16.17 -10.35
CA LEU A 22 -10.31 -15.33 -9.52
C LEU A 22 -9.65 -14.92 -8.19
N ALA A 23 -8.74 -15.74 -7.67
CA ALA A 23 -7.96 -15.41 -6.48
C ALA A 23 -7.10 -14.16 -6.69
N ASP A 24 -6.40 -14.09 -7.83
CA ASP A 24 -5.57 -12.95 -8.20
C ASP A 24 -6.44 -11.74 -8.52
N ALA A 25 -7.54 -11.95 -9.25
CA ALA A 25 -8.52 -10.91 -9.58
C ALA A 25 -9.04 -10.17 -8.33
N ALA A 26 -9.26 -10.90 -7.24
CA ALA A 26 -9.76 -10.35 -5.98
C ALA A 26 -8.80 -9.35 -5.31
N LEU A 27 -7.53 -9.30 -5.70
CA LEU A 27 -6.56 -8.34 -5.19
C LEU A 27 -6.77 -6.92 -5.73
N PHE A 28 -7.28 -6.82 -6.96
CA PHE A 28 -7.41 -5.55 -7.67
C PHE A 28 -8.57 -4.68 -7.17
N GLY A 29 -9.55 -5.25 -6.46
CA GLY A 29 -10.75 -4.54 -6.01
C GLY A 29 -10.54 -3.53 -4.86
N CYS A 30 -9.40 -3.55 -4.18
CA CYS A 30 -9.13 -2.63 -3.08
C CYS A 30 -7.63 -2.34 -2.91
N ALA A 31 -6.88 -3.24 -2.28
CA ALA A 31 -5.52 -2.95 -1.82
C ALA A 31 -4.56 -2.57 -2.94
N VAL A 32 -4.60 -3.29 -4.07
CA VAL A 32 -3.77 -2.98 -5.24
C VAL A 32 -4.15 -1.63 -5.85
N MET A 33 -5.46 -1.38 -6.03
CA MET A 33 -5.94 -0.07 -6.49
C MET A 33 -5.49 1.07 -5.59
N THR A 34 -5.61 0.90 -4.28
CA THR A 34 -5.24 1.95 -3.31
C THR A 34 -3.74 2.17 -3.31
N GLY A 35 -2.94 1.12 -3.13
CA GLY A 35 -1.48 1.24 -3.01
C GLY A 35 -0.81 1.68 -4.32
N VAL A 36 -1.07 0.95 -5.41
CA VAL A 36 -0.50 1.29 -6.73
C VAL A 36 -1.05 2.62 -7.22
N GLY A 37 -2.35 2.86 -7.06
CA GLY A 37 -2.99 4.12 -7.45
C GLY A 37 -2.45 5.32 -6.69
N ALA A 38 -2.20 5.20 -5.38
CA ALA A 38 -1.63 6.30 -4.59
C ALA A 38 -0.28 6.73 -5.19
N VAL A 39 0.56 5.77 -5.60
CA VAL A 39 1.84 6.05 -6.26
C VAL A 39 1.64 6.67 -7.64
N VAL A 40 0.90 6.00 -8.53
CA VAL A 40 0.90 6.37 -9.97
C VAL A 40 -0.09 7.48 -10.32
N ASN A 41 -1.20 7.60 -9.57
CA ASN A 41 -2.27 8.56 -9.85
C ASN A 41 -2.23 9.76 -8.91
N THR A 42 -2.11 9.53 -7.59
CA THR A 42 -2.14 10.61 -6.60
C THR A 42 -0.80 11.34 -6.56
N ALA A 43 0.28 10.63 -6.21
CA ALA A 43 1.63 11.19 -6.13
C ALA A 43 2.21 11.46 -7.52
N ARG A 44 1.91 10.61 -8.50
CA ARG A 44 2.47 10.64 -9.86
C ARG A 44 4.00 10.56 -9.82
N ILE A 45 4.50 9.57 -9.08
CA ILE A 45 5.92 9.28 -8.95
C ILE A 45 6.57 9.19 -10.34
N ARG A 46 7.77 9.75 -10.43
CA ARG A 46 8.62 9.75 -11.61
C ARG A 46 9.83 8.85 -11.40
N ALA A 47 10.43 8.45 -12.51
CA ALA A 47 11.68 7.73 -12.45
C ALA A 47 12.75 8.60 -11.76
N GLY A 48 13.48 8.02 -10.81
CA GLY A 48 14.49 8.74 -10.02
C GLY A 48 13.99 9.29 -8.68
N ASP A 49 12.67 9.34 -8.43
CA ASP A 49 12.16 9.82 -7.14
C ASP A 49 12.51 8.84 -6.00
N SER A 50 12.68 9.38 -4.80
CA SER A 50 12.80 8.63 -3.55
C SER A 50 11.47 8.55 -2.82
N VAL A 51 11.10 7.37 -2.34
CA VAL A 51 9.83 7.14 -1.67
C VAL A 51 9.99 6.38 -0.35
N ALA A 52 9.21 6.76 0.66
CA ALA A 52 9.02 5.99 1.88
C ALA A 52 7.58 5.44 1.92
N ILE A 53 7.42 4.14 2.20
CA ILE A 53 6.12 3.48 2.33
C ILE A 53 5.97 3.03 3.80
N ILE A 54 5.09 3.68 4.55
CA ILE A 54 4.87 3.42 5.98
C ILE A 54 3.62 2.56 6.15
N GLY A 55 3.78 1.39 6.77
CA GLY A 55 2.73 0.40 6.99
C GLY A 55 2.64 -0.60 5.84
N LEU A 56 3.14 -1.81 6.04
CA LEU A 56 3.33 -2.87 5.05
C LEU A 56 2.23 -3.94 5.14
N GLY A 57 0.98 -3.50 5.26
CA GLY A 57 -0.18 -4.36 4.97
C GLY A 57 -0.38 -4.55 3.46
N GLY A 58 -1.52 -5.14 3.06
CA GLY A 58 -1.81 -5.35 1.63
C GLY A 58 -1.74 -4.08 0.77
N VAL A 59 -2.16 -2.92 1.31
CA VAL A 59 -2.06 -1.61 0.63
C VAL A 59 -0.60 -1.16 0.53
N GLY A 60 0.17 -1.26 1.62
CA GLY A 60 1.58 -0.88 1.67
C GLY A 60 2.46 -1.66 0.71
N LEU A 61 2.35 -2.98 0.74
CA LEU A 61 3.10 -3.84 -0.17
C LEU A 61 2.69 -3.63 -1.63
N SER A 62 1.42 -3.32 -1.88
CA SER A 62 0.97 -2.85 -3.22
C SER A 62 1.60 -1.50 -3.60
N GLY A 63 1.78 -0.60 -2.63
CA GLY A 63 2.51 0.67 -2.81
C GLY A 63 3.98 0.44 -3.17
N VAL A 64 4.66 -0.52 -2.53
CA VAL A 64 6.04 -0.91 -2.89
C VAL A 64 6.11 -1.40 -4.34
N LEU A 65 5.19 -2.29 -4.74
CA LEU A 65 5.10 -2.75 -6.13
C LEU A 65 4.82 -1.59 -7.10
N GLY A 66 3.92 -0.67 -6.71
CA GLY A 66 3.60 0.53 -7.49
C GLY A 66 4.80 1.47 -7.65
N ALA A 67 5.58 1.69 -6.60
CA ALA A 67 6.77 2.54 -6.63
C ALA A 67 7.84 1.96 -7.56
N ARG A 68 8.08 0.64 -7.47
CA ARG A 68 8.97 -0.07 -8.39
C ARG A 68 8.50 0.04 -9.83
N LEU A 69 7.20 -0.16 -10.07
CA LEU A 69 6.60 -0.02 -11.40
C LEU A 69 6.75 1.41 -11.97
N ALA A 70 6.66 2.43 -11.12
CA ALA A 70 6.81 3.84 -11.50
C ALA A 70 8.26 4.25 -11.77
N GLY A 71 9.24 3.42 -11.39
CA GLY A 71 10.67 3.68 -11.59
C GLY A 71 11.32 4.49 -10.47
N ALA A 72 10.72 4.52 -9.26
CA ALA A 72 11.37 5.13 -8.10
C ALA A 72 12.77 4.51 -7.90
N GLU A 73 13.78 5.36 -7.70
CA GLU A 73 15.18 4.91 -7.54
C GLU A 73 15.42 4.36 -6.14
N THR A 74 14.86 5.04 -5.13
CA THR A 74 14.96 4.63 -3.73
C THR A 74 13.57 4.34 -3.18
N ILE A 75 13.35 3.11 -2.72
CA ILE A 75 12.07 2.64 -2.17
C ILE A 75 12.33 2.12 -0.76
N ILE A 76 11.96 2.91 0.24
CA ILE A 76 12.16 2.58 1.65
C ILE A 76 10.85 2.06 2.22
N ALA A 77 10.82 0.79 2.62
CA ALA A 77 9.66 0.18 3.26
C ALA A 77 9.80 0.20 4.79
N ILE A 78 8.76 0.67 5.48
CA ILE A 78 8.79 0.95 6.92
C ILE A 78 7.59 0.28 7.59
N ASP A 79 7.85 -0.57 8.58
CA ASP A 79 6.84 -1.25 9.40
C ASP A 79 7.44 -1.61 10.78
N LEU A 80 6.59 -2.04 11.69
CA LEU A 80 6.97 -2.50 13.03
C LEU A 80 7.40 -3.98 13.05
N GLU A 81 7.01 -4.74 12.02
CA GLU A 81 7.19 -6.19 11.96
C GLU A 81 8.31 -6.60 10.98
N PRO A 82 9.43 -7.18 11.46
CA PRO A 82 10.55 -7.62 10.62
C PRO A 82 10.14 -8.54 9.47
N ALA A 83 9.18 -9.45 9.70
CA ALA A 83 8.74 -10.37 8.65
C ALA A 83 8.15 -9.64 7.42
N LYS A 84 7.45 -8.52 7.63
CA LYS A 84 6.90 -7.70 6.52
C LYS A 84 7.99 -6.93 5.78
N LEU A 85 9.03 -6.50 6.48
CA LEU A 85 10.18 -5.83 5.87
C LEU A 85 10.90 -6.78 4.90
N GLU A 86 11.08 -8.04 5.28
CA GLU A 86 11.67 -9.06 4.39
C GLU A 86 10.81 -9.31 3.15
N VAL A 87 9.48 -9.37 3.31
CA VAL A 87 8.57 -9.46 2.15
C VAL A 87 8.72 -8.23 1.26
N ALA A 88 8.76 -7.02 1.82
CA ALA A 88 8.93 -5.79 1.05
C ALA A 88 10.25 -5.76 0.25
N ARG A 89 11.37 -6.20 0.85
CA ARG A 89 12.65 -6.38 0.12
C ARG A 89 12.48 -7.32 -1.06
N SER A 90 11.83 -8.47 -0.86
CA SER A 90 11.68 -9.50 -1.90
C SER A 90 10.85 -9.05 -3.11
N ILE A 91 9.98 -8.04 -2.96
CA ILE A 91 9.06 -7.58 -4.00
C ILE A 91 9.48 -6.25 -4.64
N GLY A 92 10.42 -5.50 -4.05
CA GLY A 92 10.94 -4.30 -4.71
C GLY A 92 11.46 -3.17 -3.82
N ALA A 93 11.36 -3.26 -2.49
CA ALA A 93 11.96 -2.25 -1.64
C ALA A 93 13.49 -2.31 -1.74
N THR A 94 14.13 -1.16 -1.96
CA THR A 94 15.60 -1.05 -2.02
C THR A 94 16.20 -1.02 -0.62
N HIS A 95 15.46 -0.46 0.34
CA HIS A 95 15.83 -0.40 1.76
C HIS A 95 14.61 -0.71 2.62
N VAL A 96 14.88 -1.11 3.86
CA VAL A 96 13.85 -1.26 4.89
C VAL A 96 14.34 -0.66 6.18
N VAL A 97 13.41 -0.10 6.94
CA VAL A 97 13.69 0.52 8.24
C VAL A 97 12.60 0.05 9.22
N CYS A 98 12.99 -0.33 10.42
CA CYS A 98 12.03 -0.72 11.45
C CYS A 98 11.49 0.55 12.13
N ALA A 99 10.16 0.72 12.13
CA ALA A 99 9.52 1.89 12.76
C ALA A 99 9.67 1.91 14.29
N ARG A 100 10.14 0.82 14.91
CA ARG A 100 10.46 0.77 16.35
C ARG A 100 11.81 1.41 16.68
N ASP A 101 12.67 1.57 15.69
CA ASP A 101 14.00 2.10 15.90
C ASP A 101 13.89 3.59 16.24
N ALA A 102 14.54 4.00 17.34
CA ALA A 102 14.48 5.38 17.82
C ALA A 102 15.07 6.39 16.81
N ASP A 103 15.95 5.92 15.93
CA ASP A 103 16.61 6.66 14.86
C ASP A 103 15.97 6.42 13.48
N CYS A 104 14.77 5.81 13.39
CA CYS A 104 14.09 5.52 12.12
C CYS A 104 14.08 6.70 11.14
N VAL A 105 13.84 7.92 11.62
CA VAL A 105 13.84 9.13 10.77
C VAL A 105 15.24 9.48 10.26
N GLU A 106 16.25 9.38 11.12
CA GLU A 106 17.64 9.67 10.75
C GLU A 106 18.19 8.61 9.79
N GLN A 107 17.88 7.33 10.00
CA GLN A 107 18.23 6.26 9.05
C GLN A 107 17.71 6.57 7.64
N VAL A 108 16.46 7.02 7.51
CA VAL A 108 15.89 7.39 6.21
C VAL A 108 16.60 8.61 5.61
N ARG A 109 16.92 9.61 6.44
CA ARG A 109 17.65 10.81 5.98
C ARG A 109 19.04 10.46 5.47
N ASP A 110 19.76 9.58 6.17
CA ASP A 110 21.08 9.11 5.76
C ASP A 110 21.02 8.35 4.42
N LEU A 111 20.00 7.51 4.23
CA LEU A 111 19.77 6.77 2.99
C LEU A 111 19.42 7.66 1.79
N THR A 112 18.90 8.86 2.02
CA THR A 112 18.33 9.74 0.97
C THR A 112 19.03 11.08 0.82
N GLY A 113 20.00 11.39 1.69
CA GLY A 113 20.66 12.69 1.73
C GLY A 113 19.75 13.83 2.23
N GLY A 114 18.81 13.53 3.14
CA GLY A 114 18.00 14.56 3.83
C GLY A 114 16.49 14.33 3.88
N GLY A 115 16.00 13.25 3.29
CA GLY A 115 14.57 12.86 3.29
C GLY A 115 14.08 12.44 1.91
N VAL A 116 12.90 11.83 1.88
CA VAL A 116 12.28 11.33 0.64
C VAL A 116 11.51 12.43 -0.11
N ASP A 117 11.36 12.28 -1.42
CA ASP A 117 10.46 13.10 -2.24
C ASP A 117 9.00 12.87 -1.84
N TYR A 118 8.63 11.61 -1.60
CA TYR A 118 7.27 11.23 -1.23
C TYR A 118 7.24 10.23 -0.06
N ALA A 119 6.42 10.51 0.94
CA ALA A 119 6.11 9.54 1.99
C ALA A 119 4.64 9.11 1.89
N PHE A 120 4.37 7.81 1.93
CA PHE A 120 3.04 7.23 1.88
C PHE A 120 2.66 6.69 3.25
N GLU A 121 1.66 7.30 3.88
CA GLU A 121 1.09 6.84 5.15
C GLU A 121 -0.05 5.85 4.84
N LEU A 122 0.19 4.56 5.12
CA LEU A 122 -0.70 3.44 4.81
C LEU A 122 -0.98 2.54 6.02
N ALA A 123 -0.54 2.95 7.22
CA ALA A 123 -0.78 2.26 8.49
C ALA A 123 -2.10 2.72 9.16
N GLY A 124 -2.56 3.94 8.88
CA GLY A 124 -3.76 4.52 9.47
C GLY A 124 -3.58 4.91 10.93
N SER A 125 -2.41 5.43 11.31
CA SER A 125 -2.17 5.93 12.67
C SER A 125 -1.56 7.33 12.67
N VAL A 126 -1.78 8.08 13.76
CA VAL A 126 -1.20 9.43 13.93
C VAL A 126 0.32 9.35 14.04
N ASP A 127 0.86 8.31 14.66
CA ASP A 127 2.32 8.11 14.76
C ASP A 127 2.94 7.85 13.39
N ALA A 128 2.29 7.05 12.54
CA ALA A 128 2.73 6.82 11.17
C ALA A 128 2.66 8.11 10.34
N MET A 129 1.61 8.90 10.50
CA MET A 129 1.48 10.21 9.84
C MET A 129 2.58 11.19 10.29
N THR A 130 2.85 11.24 11.60
CA THR A 130 3.91 12.08 12.17
C THR A 130 5.28 11.68 11.63
N THR A 131 5.53 10.38 11.57
CA THR A 131 6.75 9.81 10.96
C THR A 131 6.83 10.22 9.48
N ALA A 132 5.78 9.97 8.69
CA ALA A 132 5.76 10.31 7.26
C ALA A 132 6.06 11.79 6.99
N TYR A 133 5.53 12.71 7.80
CA TYR A 133 5.80 14.14 7.69
C TYR A 133 7.26 14.53 8.04
N ALA A 134 7.88 13.82 8.98
CA ALA A 134 9.28 14.03 9.35
C ALA A 134 10.27 13.50 8.30
N LEU A 135 9.85 12.50 7.52
CA LEU A 135 10.67 11.83 6.49
C LEU A 135 10.78 12.61 5.18
N VAL A 136 9.79 13.45 4.84
CA VAL A 136 9.83 14.21 3.58
C VAL A 136 10.81 15.37 3.66
N LYS A 137 11.59 15.55 2.59
CA LYS A 137 12.54 16.67 2.44
C LYS A 137 11.81 17.98 2.10
N TYR A 138 12.60 19.05 1.92
CA TYR A 138 12.11 20.33 1.39
C TYR A 138 11.41 20.13 0.04
N GLY A 139 10.20 20.67 -0.13
CA GLY A 139 9.37 20.49 -1.32
C GLY A 139 8.69 19.11 -1.43
N GLY A 140 8.90 18.21 -0.46
CA GLY A 140 8.38 16.86 -0.47
C GLY A 140 6.89 16.76 -0.15
N SER A 141 6.30 15.60 -0.43
CA SER A 141 4.86 15.38 -0.27
C SER A 141 4.53 14.14 0.56
N VAL A 142 3.60 14.29 1.52
CA VAL A 142 2.99 13.17 2.23
C VAL A 142 1.67 12.80 1.56
N VAL A 143 1.53 11.54 1.18
CA VAL A 143 0.29 10.98 0.62
C VAL A 143 -0.34 10.03 1.63
N ILE A 144 -1.53 10.37 2.09
CA ILE A 144 -2.24 9.65 3.14
C ILE A 144 -3.33 8.79 2.51
N CYS A 145 -3.26 7.47 2.72
CA CYS A 145 -4.35 6.55 2.40
C CYS A 145 -4.83 5.77 3.63
N GLY A 146 -4.02 5.70 4.68
CA GLY A 146 -4.41 5.13 5.96
C GLY A 146 -5.60 5.90 6.57
N LEU A 147 -6.54 5.16 7.14
CA LEU A 147 -7.71 5.72 7.81
C LEU A 147 -7.58 5.49 9.32
N PRO A 148 -7.19 6.51 10.10
CA PRO A 148 -7.19 6.42 11.55
C PRO A 148 -8.62 6.44 12.12
N PRO A 149 -8.80 6.20 13.43
CA PRO A 149 -10.09 6.39 14.10
C PRO A 149 -10.68 7.78 13.80
N ALA A 150 -12.02 7.87 13.70
CA ALA A 150 -12.71 9.08 13.23
C ALA A 150 -12.45 10.35 14.07
N ASN A 151 -12.01 10.19 15.32
CA ASN A 151 -11.68 11.28 16.24
C ASN A 151 -10.18 11.59 16.33
N ALA A 152 -9.33 10.85 15.59
CA ALA A 152 -7.90 11.08 15.56
C ALA A 152 -7.60 12.38 14.80
N SER A 153 -6.60 13.13 15.27
CA SER A 153 -6.14 14.35 14.64
C SER A 153 -4.62 14.38 14.54
N PHE A 154 -4.15 15.11 13.52
CA PHE A 154 -2.75 15.38 13.29
C PHE A 154 -2.61 16.90 13.09
N SER A 155 -1.59 17.49 13.71
CA SER A 155 -1.31 18.92 13.60
C SER A 155 0.09 19.14 13.04
N VAL A 156 0.24 20.22 12.26
CA VAL A 156 1.53 20.66 11.72
C VAL A 156 1.77 22.10 12.07
N ASN A 157 3.04 22.46 12.22
CA ASN A 157 3.42 23.86 12.31
C ASN A 157 3.25 24.52 10.93
N GLN A 158 2.44 25.58 10.87
CA GLN A 158 2.13 26.25 9.60
C GLN A 158 3.36 26.93 8.98
N CYS A 159 4.25 27.51 9.78
CA CYS A 159 5.48 28.13 9.29
C CYS A 159 6.44 27.07 8.74
N ASP A 160 6.48 25.89 9.35
CA ASP A 160 7.27 24.75 8.84
C ASP A 160 6.73 24.25 7.50
N LEU A 161 5.41 24.04 7.41
CA LEU A 161 4.75 23.59 6.19
C LEU A 161 5.03 24.55 5.02
N VAL A 162 4.85 25.86 5.23
CA VAL A 162 5.11 26.90 4.23
C VAL A 162 6.60 27.03 3.96
N GLY A 163 7.41 27.14 5.01
CA GLY A 163 8.84 27.42 4.91
C GLY A 163 9.65 26.30 4.28
N GLN A 164 9.20 25.05 4.43
CA GLN A 164 9.80 23.87 3.79
C GLN A 164 9.11 23.47 2.48
N GLU A 165 8.11 24.23 2.01
CA GLU A 165 7.30 23.91 0.83
C GLU A 165 6.71 22.49 0.83
N LYS A 166 6.41 21.95 2.03
CA LYS A 166 5.86 20.60 2.17
C LYS A 166 4.38 20.57 1.76
N SER A 167 3.92 19.41 1.29
CA SER A 167 2.50 19.19 0.97
C SER A 167 1.95 17.95 1.64
N ILE A 168 0.66 17.97 1.96
CA ILE A 168 -0.09 16.84 2.52
C ILE A 168 -1.30 16.59 1.62
N ARG A 169 -1.47 15.35 1.16
CA ARG A 169 -2.52 15.00 0.19
C ARG A 169 -3.23 13.72 0.62
N GLY A 170 -4.55 13.74 0.63
CA GLY A 170 -5.36 12.52 0.78
C GLY A 170 -5.44 11.73 -0.52
N SER A 171 -5.46 10.40 -0.41
CA SER A 171 -5.71 9.48 -1.53
C SER A 171 -6.78 8.46 -1.14
N PHE A 172 -7.99 8.68 -1.64
CA PHE A 172 -9.06 7.71 -1.50
C PHE A 172 -9.03 6.72 -2.67
N MET A 173 -8.93 5.42 -2.38
CA MET A 173 -8.83 4.35 -3.38
C MET A 173 -7.73 4.60 -4.44
N GLY A 174 -6.62 5.23 -4.03
CA GLY A 174 -5.49 5.52 -4.92
C GLY A 174 -5.80 6.55 -6.00
N SER A 175 -6.83 7.40 -5.82
CA SER A 175 -7.38 8.26 -6.89
C SER A 175 -7.70 7.51 -8.18
N CYS A 176 -8.04 6.22 -8.04
CA CYS A 176 -8.36 5.35 -9.15
C CYS A 176 -9.76 5.60 -9.67
N VAL A 177 -9.93 5.36 -10.97
CA VAL A 177 -11.21 5.13 -11.63
C VAL A 177 -11.27 3.63 -11.92
N PRO A 178 -12.09 2.83 -11.21
CA PRO A 178 -12.02 1.36 -11.26
C PRO A 178 -12.06 0.78 -12.69
N VAL A 179 -12.98 1.27 -13.52
CA VAL A 179 -13.13 0.83 -14.93
C VAL A 179 -11.91 1.13 -15.81
N ARG A 180 -11.08 2.11 -15.41
CA ARG A 180 -9.83 2.46 -16.10
C ARG A 180 -8.65 1.68 -15.53
N ASP A 181 -8.51 1.70 -14.21
CA ASP A 181 -7.28 1.30 -13.54
C ASP A 181 -7.20 -0.20 -13.26
N ILE A 182 -8.31 -0.87 -12.93
CA ILE A 182 -8.29 -2.32 -12.71
C ILE A 182 -7.82 -3.05 -13.96
N PRO A 183 -8.39 -2.83 -15.17
CA PRO A 183 -7.90 -3.51 -16.38
C PRO A 183 -6.44 -3.18 -16.70
N ARG A 184 -5.99 -1.95 -16.42
CA ARG A 184 -4.60 -1.54 -16.61
C ARG A 184 -3.65 -2.28 -15.67
N PHE A 185 -4.00 -2.39 -14.39
CA PHE A 185 -3.18 -3.10 -13.41
C PHE A 185 -3.16 -4.61 -13.66
N ILE A 186 -4.28 -5.20 -14.09
CA ILE A 186 -4.34 -6.60 -14.51
C ILE A 186 -3.40 -6.87 -15.69
N ARG A 187 -3.40 -5.99 -16.71
CA ARG A 187 -2.48 -6.13 -17.84
C ARG A 187 -1.02 -6.10 -17.40
N LEU A 188 -0.66 -5.18 -16.51
CA LEU A 188 0.70 -5.09 -15.96
C LEU A 188 1.08 -6.33 -15.14
N TYR A 189 0.12 -6.93 -14.43
CA TYR A 189 0.31 -8.21 -13.76
C TYR A 189 0.58 -9.34 -14.76
N GLN A 190 -0.24 -9.45 -15.82
CA GLN A 190 -0.08 -10.46 -16.87
C GLN A 190 1.24 -10.28 -17.65
N GLU A 191 1.75 -9.05 -17.78
CA GLU A 191 3.08 -8.74 -18.32
C GLU A 191 4.23 -9.06 -17.34
N GLY A 192 3.93 -9.53 -16.12
CA GLY A 192 4.92 -9.81 -15.08
C GLY A 192 5.52 -8.57 -14.40
N ARG A 193 4.99 -7.38 -14.69
CA ARG A 193 5.50 -6.09 -14.20
C ARG A 193 4.90 -5.64 -12.88
N LEU A 194 3.80 -6.28 -12.47
CA LEU A 194 3.12 -6.01 -11.20
C LEU A 194 2.73 -7.34 -10.53
N PRO A 195 3.69 -8.09 -9.94
CA PRO A 195 3.47 -9.44 -9.39
C PRO A 195 2.69 -9.40 -8.06
N VAL A 196 1.39 -9.12 -8.14
CA VAL A 196 0.50 -8.99 -6.97
C VAL A 196 0.17 -10.34 -6.31
N ASP A 197 0.28 -11.43 -7.05
CA ASP A 197 0.13 -12.81 -6.59
C ASP A 197 1.06 -13.12 -5.40
N ARG A 198 2.26 -12.54 -5.40
CA ARG A 198 3.24 -12.65 -4.30
C ARG A 198 2.77 -12.09 -2.97
N LEU A 199 1.69 -11.32 -2.96
CA LEU A 199 1.10 -10.78 -1.74
C LEU A 199 0.17 -11.80 -1.06
N ILE A 200 -0.31 -12.82 -1.78
CA ILE A 200 -1.18 -13.85 -1.23
C ILE A 200 -0.34 -14.80 -0.37
N ASP A 201 -0.74 -14.95 0.88
CA ASP A 201 -0.04 -15.82 1.84
C ASP A 201 -0.90 -16.96 2.39
N GLY A 202 -2.15 -17.05 1.93
CA GLY A 202 -3.00 -18.18 2.24
C GLY A 202 -4.35 -18.14 1.54
N HIS A 203 -4.94 -19.32 1.40
CA HIS A 203 -6.33 -19.50 1.03
C HIS A 203 -7.05 -20.06 2.25
N ILE A 204 -8.27 -19.59 2.49
CA ILE A 204 -9.10 -20.06 3.59
C ILE A 204 -10.50 -20.41 3.09
N GLY A 205 -11.08 -21.46 3.66
CA GLY A 205 -12.50 -21.78 3.52
C GLY A 205 -13.36 -20.99 4.52
N TYR A 206 -14.68 -21.19 4.46
CA TYR A 206 -15.59 -20.63 5.46
C TYR A 206 -15.34 -21.19 6.87
N ASP A 207 -14.94 -22.45 6.96
CA ASP A 207 -14.68 -23.12 8.23
C ASP A 207 -13.48 -22.50 8.98
N GLU A 208 -12.57 -21.87 8.24
CA GLU A 208 -11.35 -21.24 8.78
C GLU A 208 -11.50 -19.72 8.94
N LEU A 209 -12.69 -19.15 8.66
CA LEU A 209 -12.86 -17.71 8.54
C LEU A 209 -12.47 -16.95 9.82
N ASN A 210 -12.94 -17.42 10.98
CA ASN A 210 -12.62 -16.79 12.27
C ASN A 210 -11.11 -16.89 12.59
N ALA A 211 -10.51 -18.05 12.36
CA ALA A 211 -9.06 -18.22 12.55
C ALA A 211 -8.26 -17.34 11.57
N GLY A 212 -8.79 -17.08 10.37
CA GLY A 212 -8.23 -16.11 9.42
C GLY A 212 -8.24 -14.68 9.97
N PHE A 213 -9.37 -14.26 10.56
CA PHE A 213 -9.44 -12.96 11.26
C PHE A 213 -8.43 -12.87 12.42
N ASP A 214 -8.26 -13.93 13.20
CA ASP A 214 -7.28 -13.98 14.29
C ASP A 214 -5.84 -13.84 13.76
N LYS A 215 -5.52 -14.47 12.62
CA LYS A 215 -4.20 -14.33 11.98
C LYS A 215 -3.94 -12.89 11.51
N LEU A 216 -4.95 -12.22 10.94
CA LEU A 216 -4.86 -10.82 10.54
C LEU A 216 -4.65 -9.90 11.75
N GLN A 217 -5.40 -10.10 12.84
CA GLN A 217 -5.25 -9.32 14.07
C GLN A 217 -3.86 -9.49 14.71
N ASN A 218 -3.33 -10.71 14.70
CA ASN A 218 -2.01 -11.01 15.25
C ASN A 218 -0.85 -10.72 14.26
N VAL A 219 -1.11 -10.04 13.15
CA VAL A 219 -0.09 -9.64 12.15
C VAL A 219 0.67 -10.83 11.55
N LYS A 220 0.07 -12.02 11.58
CA LYS A 220 0.63 -13.27 11.04
C LYS A 220 0.26 -13.51 9.58
N ALA A 221 -0.62 -12.68 9.03
CA ALA A 221 -1.03 -12.74 7.64
C ALA A 221 -1.01 -11.35 6.98
N ILE A 222 -0.70 -11.34 5.69
CA ILE A 222 -0.66 -10.22 4.77
C ILE A 222 -1.95 -10.18 3.96
N ARG A 223 -2.29 -11.27 3.27
CA ARG A 223 -3.44 -11.32 2.37
C ARG A 223 -3.94 -12.74 2.18
N GLN A 224 -5.05 -13.03 2.87
CA GLN A 224 -5.75 -14.29 2.72
C GLN A 224 -6.88 -14.19 1.70
N ILE A 225 -7.00 -15.19 0.84
CA ILE A 225 -8.10 -15.33 -0.12
C ILE A 225 -9.15 -16.27 0.47
N LEU A 226 -10.33 -15.73 0.77
CA LEU A 226 -11.49 -16.55 1.11
C LEU A 226 -12.06 -17.18 -0.17
N THR A 227 -12.11 -18.51 -0.21
CA THR A 227 -12.76 -19.27 -1.29
C THR A 227 -14.14 -19.74 -0.81
N PRO A 228 -15.23 -19.00 -1.09
CA PRO A 228 -16.55 -19.26 -0.51
C PRO A 228 -17.23 -20.56 -1.02
N HIS A 229 -16.64 -21.21 -2.03
CA HIS A 229 -17.09 -22.49 -2.57
C HIS A 229 -16.03 -23.60 -2.40
N GLY A 230 -15.02 -23.39 -1.55
CA GLY A 230 -13.82 -24.23 -1.47
C GLY A 230 -12.84 -23.97 -2.63
N ALA A 231 -11.64 -24.55 -2.55
CA ALA A 231 -10.67 -24.50 -3.63
C ALA A 231 -11.25 -25.24 -4.85
N ARG A 232 -11.68 -24.49 -5.87
CA ARG A 232 -12.01 -25.10 -7.16
C ARG A 232 -10.68 -25.47 -7.83
N SER A 233 -10.49 -26.77 -8.07
CA SER A 233 -9.43 -27.34 -8.89
C SER A 233 -9.38 -26.73 -10.28
#